data_AF-A0A2I0L006-F1
#
_entry.id   AF-A0A2I0L006-F1
#
_cell.length_a   1.000
_cell.length_b   1.000
_cell.length_c   1.000
_cell.angle_alpha   90.00
_cell.angle_beta   90.00
_cell.angle_gamma   90.00
#
_symmetry.space_group_name_H-M   'P 1'
#
loop_
_entity.id
_entity.type
_entity.pdbx_description
1 polymer ?
#
loop_
_entity_poly.entity_id
_entity_poly.type
_entity_poly.pdbx_seq_one_letter_code
_entity_poly.pdbx_strand_id
1 'polypeptide(L)'
;MAVYRGVAIGFYQGDNMKLMDDLAALRPTVFCSVPRLYNRIYAGITNAVKSTGVMRQRLFQAAYNSKKHAIMTGRKPSPIWDRLVFSKIKDKLGGRVRVMGSGASPLSPDVMDFLRVCFGCQVLEGYGMTETSCVISCMEESDNLSGHVGSPNPACEIKLVDVPEMNYFSDDQPYPRGEICVRGPIVFQGYYKDEVQTREVIDESSWLHTGDIGLWLPGGRLKIIDRKKNIFKLAQGEYIAPEKIENVYAKCKFISQCFVYGRGIT
;
A
#
# COMPACT_ATOMS: atom_id res chain seq x y z
N MET A 1 -4.51 9.95 16.94
CA MET A 1 -5.87 10.26 16.43
C MET A 1 -6.98 9.37 17.01
N ALA A 2 -6.84 8.03 17.06
CA ALA A 2 -7.91 7.14 17.55
C ALA A 2 -8.37 7.46 18.98
N VAL A 3 -7.44 7.50 19.95
CA VAL A 3 -7.73 7.86 21.36
C VAL A 3 -8.32 9.27 21.46
N TYR A 4 -7.73 10.25 20.76
CA TYR A 4 -8.21 11.63 20.72
C TYR A 4 -9.66 11.76 20.22
N ARG A 5 -10.10 10.88 19.31
CA ARG A 5 -11.46 10.85 18.75
C ARG A 5 -12.41 9.89 19.47
N GLY A 6 -12.01 9.33 20.63
CA GLY A 6 -12.83 8.39 21.39
C GLY A 6 -13.07 7.04 20.69
N VAL A 7 -12.17 6.64 19.78
CA VAL A 7 -12.27 5.36 19.06
C VAL A 7 -11.81 4.23 19.99
N ALA A 8 -12.58 3.15 20.06
CA ALA A 8 -12.18 1.92 20.75
C ALA A 8 -11.10 1.17 19.95
N ILE A 9 -10.01 0.79 20.63
CA ILE A 9 -8.88 0.06 20.05
C ILE A 9 -8.94 -1.39 20.54
N GLY A 10 -9.03 -2.33 19.60
CA GLY A 10 -8.93 -3.75 19.88
C GLY A 10 -7.47 -4.21 19.86
N PHE A 11 -7.05 -4.92 20.91
CA PHE A 11 -5.75 -5.54 20.98
C PHE A 11 -5.88 -7.02 20.61
N TYR A 12 -5.03 -7.49 19.69
CA TYR A 12 -4.98 -8.90 19.32
C TYR A 12 -4.32 -9.71 20.44
N GLN A 13 -4.54 -11.02 20.47
CA GLN A 13 -4.11 -11.91 21.56
C GLN A 13 -2.58 -12.19 21.60
N GLY A 14 -1.77 -11.51 20.79
CA GLY A 14 -0.34 -11.77 20.67
C GLY A 14 0.02 -12.91 19.69
N ASP A 15 -0.96 -13.67 19.20
CA ASP A 15 -0.76 -14.78 18.27
C ASP A 15 -1.36 -14.48 16.88
N ASN A 16 -0.49 -14.40 15.87
CA ASN A 16 -0.88 -14.16 14.48
C ASN A 16 -1.77 -15.26 13.87
N MET A 17 -1.80 -16.45 14.47
CA MET A 17 -2.67 -17.55 14.04
C MET A 17 -4.11 -17.33 14.46
N LYS A 18 -4.35 -16.59 15.56
CA LYS A 18 -5.68 -16.28 16.11
C LYS A 18 -6.25 -14.96 15.63
N LEU A 19 -5.53 -14.24 14.78
CA LEU A 19 -5.92 -12.90 14.33
C LEU A 19 -7.31 -12.85 13.68
N MET A 20 -7.73 -13.91 12.99
CA MET A 20 -9.08 -13.96 12.40
C MET A 20 -10.17 -14.13 13.46
N ASP A 21 -9.89 -14.83 14.54
CA ASP A 21 -10.81 -14.99 15.68
C ASP A 21 -10.95 -13.65 16.43
N ASP A 22 -9.83 -12.95 16.62
CA ASP A 22 -9.82 -11.60 17.20
C ASP A 22 -10.66 -10.63 16.35
N LEU A 23 -10.51 -10.66 15.02
CA LEU A 23 -11.30 -9.82 14.10
C LEU A 23 -12.80 -10.15 14.14
N ALA A 24 -13.14 -11.43 14.27
CA ALA A 24 -14.53 -11.87 14.41
C ALA A 24 -15.15 -11.38 15.73
N ALA A 25 -14.39 -11.39 16.83
CA ALA A 25 -14.83 -10.89 18.12
C ALA A 25 -14.94 -9.35 18.17
N LEU A 26 -13.90 -8.65 17.68
CA LEU A 26 -13.79 -7.19 17.74
C LEU A 26 -14.72 -6.47 16.74
N ARG A 27 -15.01 -7.11 15.61
CA ARG A 27 -15.86 -6.57 14.53
C ARG A 27 -15.51 -5.12 14.15
N PRO A 28 -14.27 -4.85 13.72
CA PRO A 28 -13.76 -3.49 13.53
C PRO A 28 -14.54 -2.73 12.47
N THR A 29 -14.65 -1.40 12.65
CA THR A 29 -15.13 -0.48 11.60
C THR A 29 -14.00 0.12 10.77
N VAL A 30 -12.80 0.22 11.36
CA VAL A 30 -11.58 0.66 10.68
C VAL A 30 -10.57 -0.46 10.84
N PHE A 31 -9.99 -0.92 9.73
CA PHE A 31 -9.01 -1.99 9.73
C PHE A 31 -7.72 -1.50 9.05
N CYS A 32 -6.72 -1.17 9.84
CA CYS A 32 -5.40 -0.78 9.33
C CYS A 32 -4.46 -1.97 9.41
N SER A 33 -3.76 -2.27 8.33
CA SER A 33 -2.92 -3.46 8.22
C SER A 33 -1.82 -3.27 7.18
N VAL A 34 -0.81 -4.14 7.21
CA VAL A 34 0.27 -4.20 6.22
C VAL A 34 -0.10 -5.06 5.00
N PRO A 35 0.53 -4.84 3.83
CA PRO A 35 0.26 -5.61 2.61
C PRO A 35 0.34 -7.12 2.78
N ARG A 36 1.26 -7.62 3.62
CA ARG A 36 1.40 -9.06 3.88
C ARG A 36 0.09 -9.71 4.36
N LEU A 37 -0.62 -9.07 5.29
CA LEU A 37 -1.87 -9.62 5.81
C LEU A 37 -3.01 -9.46 4.80
N TYR A 38 -3.04 -8.34 4.06
CA TYR A 38 -3.98 -8.16 2.95
C TYR A 38 -3.80 -9.22 1.86
N ASN A 39 -2.56 -9.56 1.50
CA ASN A 39 -2.25 -10.64 0.57
C ASN A 39 -2.72 -12.01 1.10
N ARG A 40 -2.57 -12.27 2.41
CA ARG A 40 -3.11 -13.48 3.05
C ARG A 40 -4.64 -13.53 2.98
N ILE A 41 -5.32 -12.41 3.22
CA ILE A 41 -6.79 -12.31 3.09
C ILE A 41 -7.22 -12.55 1.64
N TYR A 42 -6.54 -11.90 0.68
CA TYR A 42 -6.75 -12.10 -0.76
C TYR A 42 -6.62 -13.57 -1.16
N ALA A 43 -5.51 -14.21 -0.79
CA ALA A 43 -5.25 -15.61 -1.08
C ALA A 43 -6.29 -16.53 -0.41
N GLY A 44 -6.64 -16.26 0.85
CA GLY A 44 -7.63 -17.03 1.59
C GLY A 44 -9.04 -16.96 0.99
N ILE A 45 -9.47 -15.79 0.52
CA ILE A 45 -10.76 -15.65 -0.18
C ILE A 45 -10.70 -16.32 -1.55
N THR A 46 -9.64 -16.08 -2.31
CA THR A 46 -9.47 -16.65 -3.66
C THR A 46 -9.45 -18.18 -3.62
N ASN A 47 -8.74 -18.77 -2.66
CA ASN A 47 -8.69 -20.22 -2.47
C ASN A 47 -10.05 -20.78 -2.03
N ALA A 48 -10.74 -20.10 -1.11
CA ALA A 48 -12.08 -20.51 -0.68
C ALA A 48 -13.09 -20.48 -1.84
N VAL A 49 -13.01 -19.49 -2.73
CA VAL A 49 -13.86 -19.42 -3.94
C VAL A 49 -13.49 -20.56 -4.91
N LYS A 50 -12.21 -20.82 -5.14
CA LYS A 50 -11.74 -21.91 -6.03
C LYS A 50 -12.10 -23.30 -5.51
N SER A 51 -12.14 -23.50 -4.19
CA SER A 51 -12.60 -24.76 -3.60
C SER A 51 -14.12 -24.93 -3.66
N THR A 52 -14.88 -23.91 -4.05
CA THR A 52 -16.31 -24.07 -4.35
C THR A 52 -16.53 -24.60 -5.76
N GLY A 53 -17.64 -25.30 -6.00
CA GLY A 53 -17.98 -25.79 -7.33
C GLY A 53 -18.05 -24.68 -8.40
N VAL A 54 -17.83 -25.05 -9.66
CA VAL A 54 -17.70 -24.14 -10.84
C VAL A 54 -18.81 -23.08 -10.91
N MET A 55 -20.05 -23.44 -10.55
CA MET A 55 -21.19 -22.52 -10.54
C MET A 55 -21.00 -21.35 -9.57
N ARG A 56 -20.51 -21.60 -8.34
CA ARG A 56 -20.26 -20.56 -7.33
C ARG A 56 -19.07 -19.69 -7.71
N GLN A 57 -18.05 -20.27 -8.34
CA GLN A 57 -16.93 -19.50 -8.88
C GLN A 57 -17.37 -18.54 -9.99
N ARG A 58 -18.21 -18.99 -10.94
CA ARG A 58 -18.77 -18.12 -11.99
C ARG A 58 -19.64 -17.01 -11.40
N LEU A 59 -20.46 -17.33 -10.40
CA LEU A 59 -21.28 -16.35 -9.69
C LEU A 59 -20.40 -15.29 -9.00
N PHE A 60 -19.34 -15.71 -8.29
CA PHE A 60 -18.38 -14.79 -7.67
C PHE A 60 -17.75 -13.88 -8.72
N GLN A 61 -17.28 -14.43 -9.84
CA GLN A 61 -16.63 -13.64 -10.89
C GLN A 61 -17.60 -12.62 -11.53
N ALA A 62 -18.85 -13.00 -11.78
CA ALA A 62 -19.86 -12.10 -12.30
C ALA A 62 -20.17 -10.96 -11.31
N ALA A 63 -20.35 -11.30 -10.03
CA ALA A 63 -20.59 -10.32 -8.97
C ALA A 63 -19.39 -9.37 -8.79
N TYR A 64 -18.17 -9.91 -8.80
CA TYR A 64 -16.93 -9.15 -8.69
C TYR A 64 -16.78 -8.16 -9.85
N ASN A 65 -16.93 -8.63 -11.10
CA ASN A 65 -16.81 -7.78 -12.29
C ASN A 65 -17.88 -6.68 -12.31
N SER A 66 -19.12 -7.01 -11.93
CA SER A 66 -20.22 -6.04 -11.83
C SER A 66 -19.93 -4.95 -10.80
N LYS A 67 -19.50 -5.32 -9.58
CA LYS A 67 -19.13 -4.35 -8.54
C LYS A 67 -17.91 -3.52 -8.92
N LYS A 68 -16.86 -4.14 -9.50
CA LYS A 68 -15.66 -3.43 -9.96
C LYS A 68 -16.02 -2.37 -11.00
N HIS A 69 -16.82 -2.73 -12.00
CA HIS A 69 -17.26 -1.78 -13.02
C HIS A 69 -18.07 -0.62 -12.43
N ALA A 70 -18.99 -0.88 -11.49
CA ALA A 70 -19.75 0.18 -10.82
C ALA A 70 -18.83 1.16 -10.07
N ILE A 71 -17.88 0.65 -9.27
CA ILE A 71 -16.92 1.49 -8.53
C ILE A 71 -16.08 2.34 -9.49
N MET A 72 -15.52 1.74 -10.55
CA MET A 72 -14.68 2.46 -11.51
C MET A 72 -15.44 3.51 -12.31
N THR A 73 -16.76 3.38 -12.44
CA THR A 73 -17.63 4.36 -13.14
C THR A 73 -18.30 5.35 -12.18
N GLY A 74 -17.91 5.35 -10.90
CA GLY A 74 -18.50 6.23 -9.88
C GLY A 74 -19.95 5.88 -9.51
N ARG A 75 -20.44 4.70 -9.90
CA ARG A 75 -21.79 4.22 -9.60
C ARG A 75 -21.79 3.41 -8.30
N LYS A 76 -22.91 3.46 -7.57
CA LYS A 76 -23.10 2.61 -6.39
C LYS A 76 -23.33 1.15 -6.84
N PRO A 77 -22.55 0.18 -6.33
CA PRO A 77 -22.78 -1.23 -6.66
C PRO A 77 -24.15 -1.73 -6.20
N SER A 78 -24.73 -2.69 -6.92
CA SER A 78 -26.02 -3.28 -6.55
C SER A 78 -25.95 -3.97 -5.17
N PRO A 79 -26.89 -3.70 -4.24
CA PRO A 79 -26.93 -4.36 -2.92
C PRO A 79 -27.12 -5.87 -3.00
N ILE A 80 -27.64 -6.37 -4.13
CA ILE A 80 -27.95 -7.79 -4.31
C ILE A 80 -26.68 -8.65 -4.25
N TRP A 81 -25.57 -8.14 -4.78
CA TRP A 81 -24.29 -8.85 -4.76
C TRP A 81 -23.72 -8.95 -3.36
N ASP A 82 -23.92 -7.91 -2.54
CA ASP A 82 -23.52 -7.94 -1.14
C ASP A 82 -24.30 -8.99 -0.36
N ARG A 83 -25.61 -9.11 -0.58
CA ARG A 83 -26.42 -10.12 0.08
C ARG A 83 -26.06 -11.54 -0.35
N LEU A 84 -25.86 -11.77 -1.66
CA LEU A 84 -25.68 -13.11 -2.23
C LEU A 84 -24.25 -13.65 -2.10
N VAL A 85 -23.23 -12.79 -2.24
CA VAL A 85 -21.83 -13.21 -2.39
C VAL A 85 -20.94 -12.63 -1.30
N PHE A 86 -20.98 -11.31 -1.08
CA PHE A 86 -19.95 -10.63 -0.30
C PHE A 86 -20.21 -10.58 1.21
N SER A 87 -21.44 -10.76 1.68
CA SER A 87 -21.78 -10.79 3.13
C SER A 87 -20.87 -11.74 3.91
N LYS A 88 -20.76 -12.99 3.45
CA LYS A 88 -19.88 -14.01 4.05
C LYS A 88 -18.40 -13.64 4.03
N ILE A 89 -17.97 -12.83 3.07
CA ILE A 89 -16.58 -12.35 2.97
C ILE A 89 -16.36 -11.21 3.96
N LYS A 90 -17.31 -10.27 4.04
CA LYS A 90 -17.29 -9.16 5.02
C LYS A 90 -17.28 -9.68 6.45
N ASP A 91 -18.02 -10.75 6.73
CA ASP A 91 -18.10 -11.38 8.05
C ASP A 91 -16.75 -11.93 8.54
N LYS A 92 -15.81 -12.25 7.63
CA LYS A 92 -14.44 -12.64 8.02
C LYS A 92 -13.66 -11.52 8.73
N LEU A 93 -14.06 -10.26 8.54
CA LEU A 93 -13.56 -9.10 9.28
C LEU A 93 -14.64 -8.52 10.21
N GLY A 94 -15.60 -9.35 10.61
CA GLY A 94 -16.69 -9.00 11.52
C GLY A 94 -17.83 -8.15 10.93
N GLY A 95 -17.84 -7.96 9.61
CA GLY A 95 -18.99 -7.48 8.84
C GLY A 95 -19.25 -5.97 8.87
N ARG A 96 -18.42 -5.18 9.57
CA ARG A 96 -18.66 -3.74 9.79
C ARG A 96 -17.55 -2.81 9.27
N VAL A 97 -16.55 -3.34 8.58
CA VAL A 97 -15.43 -2.53 8.08
C VAL A 97 -15.94 -1.52 7.05
N ARG A 98 -15.63 -0.24 7.29
CA ARG A 98 -15.94 0.90 6.40
C ARG A 98 -14.70 1.52 5.76
N VAL A 99 -13.55 1.38 6.41
CA VAL A 99 -12.26 1.91 5.93
C VAL A 99 -11.16 0.88 6.19
N MET A 100 -10.35 0.64 5.18
CA MET A 100 -9.13 -0.16 5.25
C MET A 100 -7.91 0.71 4.96
N GLY A 101 -6.94 0.72 5.86
CA GLY A 101 -5.67 1.44 5.67
C GLY A 101 -4.54 0.47 5.37
N SER A 102 -3.69 0.80 4.39
CA SER A 102 -2.44 0.10 4.06
C SER A 102 -1.25 1.05 4.17
N GLY A 103 -0.11 0.53 4.59
CA GLY A 103 1.15 1.26 4.68
C GLY A 103 2.32 0.34 5.00
N ALA A 104 3.47 0.92 5.34
CA ALA A 104 4.77 0.27 5.59
C ALA A 104 5.44 -0.39 4.37
N SER A 105 4.67 -0.93 3.42
CA SER A 105 5.17 -1.37 2.12
C SER A 105 4.11 -1.21 1.02
N PRO A 106 4.49 -1.29 -0.27
CA PRO A 106 3.54 -1.14 -1.37
C PRO A 106 2.49 -2.26 -1.40
N LEU A 107 1.22 -1.88 -1.57
CA LEU A 107 0.12 -2.80 -1.88
C LEU A 107 -0.11 -2.87 -3.39
N SER A 108 -0.19 -4.09 -3.94
CA SER A 108 -0.45 -4.20 -5.38
C SER A 108 -1.85 -3.67 -5.76
N PRO A 109 -1.99 -2.95 -6.90
CA PRO A 109 -3.27 -2.40 -7.34
C PRO A 109 -4.39 -3.45 -7.43
N ASP A 110 -4.06 -4.66 -7.87
CA ASP A 110 -5.03 -5.76 -8.00
C ASP A 110 -5.60 -6.19 -6.65
N VAL A 111 -4.75 -6.24 -5.62
CA VAL A 111 -5.17 -6.62 -4.26
C VAL A 111 -6.00 -5.49 -3.65
N MET A 112 -5.59 -4.24 -3.86
CA MET A 112 -6.33 -3.07 -3.42
C MET A 112 -7.74 -3.01 -4.02
N ASP A 113 -7.86 -3.14 -5.34
CA ASP A 113 -9.12 -3.23 -6.06
C ASP A 113 -9.98 -4.39 -5.56
N PHE A 114 -9.34 -5.55 -5.34
CA PHE A 114 -10.03 -6.74 -4.85
C PHE A 114 -10.65 -6.53 -3.47
N LEU A 115 -9.89 -5.95 -2.54
CA LEU A 115 -10.37 -5.62 -1.20
C LEU A 115 -11.52 -4.62 -1.26
N ARG A 116 -11.37 -3.55 -2.06
CA ARG A 116 -12.40 -2.51 -2.26
C ARG A 116 -13.71 -3.14 -2.75
N VAL A 117 -13.64 -4.04 -3.72
CA VAL A 117 -14.81 -4.76 -4.26
C VAL A 117 -15.42 -5.72 -3.23
N CYS A 118 -14.58 -6.56 -2.61
CA CYS A 118 -15.04 -7.64 -1.72
C CYS A 118 -15.66 -7.11 -0.44
N PHE A 119 -15.05 -6.10 0.17
CA PHE A 119 -15.54 -5.52 1.41
C PHE A 119 -16.51 -4.36 1.17
N GLY A 120 -16.52 -3.78 -0.04
CA GLY A 120 -17.40 -2.67 -0.39
C GLY A 120 -17.12 -1.43 0.45
N CYS A 121 -15.84 -1.20 0.78
CA CYS A 121 -15.37 -0.15 1.67
C CYS A 121 -14.20 0.60 1.00
N GLN A 122 -13.84 1.75 1.57
CA GLN A 122 -12.63 2.46 1.13
C GLN A 122 -11.40 1.66 1.51
N VAL A 123 -10.44 1.58 0.59
CA VAL A 123 -9.10 1.06 0.83
C VAL A 123 -8.17 2.21 0.48
N LEU A 124 -7.36 2.64 1.44
CA LEU A 124 -6.47 3.79 1.33
C LEU A 124 -5.05 3.34 1.58
N GLU A 125 -4.12 3.89 0.82
CA GLU A 125 -2.70 3.67 1.02
C GLU A 125 -2.03 4.97 1.46
N GLY A 126 -1.24 4.87 2.53
CA GLY A 126 -0.43 5.97 3.05
C GLY A 126 1.05 5.64 2.95
N TYR A 127 1.84 6.64 2.57
CA TYR A 127 3.29 6.57 2.56
C TYR A 127 3.85 7.46 3.66
N GLY A 128 4.85 6.92 4.34
CA GLY A 128 5.69 7.64 5.26
C GLY A 128 6.62 6.70 6.01
N MET A 129 7.39 7.27 6.91
CA MET A 129 8.43 6.58 7.64
C MET A 129 8.51 7.09 9.07
N THR A 130 9.35 6.45 9.89
CA THR A 130 9.53 6.83 11.29
C THR A 130 10.07 8.25 11.41
N GLU A 131 11.00 8.59 10.52
CA GLU A 131 11.71 9.86 10.40
C GLU A 131 10.79 11.01 10.00
N THR A 132 9.57 10.73 9.55
CA THR A 132 8.55 11.73 9.17
C THR A 132 7.30 11.67 10.03
N SER A 133 7.39 11.11 11.25
CA SER A 133 6.26 11.03 12.18
C SER A 133 4.99 10.44 11.55
N CYS A 134 5.15 9.36 10.77
CA CYS A 134 4.10 8.53 10.14
C CYS A 134 3.71 8.86 8.69
N VAL A 135 3.16 10.04 8.35
CA VAL A 135 2.50 10.25 7.04
C VAL A 135 3.11 11.41 6.25
N ILE A 136 3.76 11.07 5.13
CA ILE A 136 4.27 11.99 4.10
C ILE A 136 3.17 12.29 3.07
N SER A 137 2.50 11.24 2.58
CA SER A 137 1.39 11.37 1.62
C SER A 137 0.32 10.32 1.93
N CYS A 138 -0.93 10.62 1.60
CA CYS A 138 -2.03 9.69 1.81
C CYS A 138 -3.08 9.85 0.72
N MET A 139 -3.72 8.73 0.36
CA MET A 139 -4.89 8.77 -0.52
C MET A 139 -6.07 9.44 0.17
N GLU A 140 -6.85 10.17 -0.62
CA GLU A 140 -8.12 10.72 -0.19
C GLU A 140 -9.22 9.66 -0.21
N GLU A 141 -10.22 9.85 0.65
CA GLU A 141 -11.38 8.99 0.77
C GLU A 141 -12.18 8.83 -0.54
N SER A 142 -12.20 9.86 -1.39
CA SER A 142 -12.85 9.85 -2.70
C SER A 142 -12.02 9.21 -3.81
N ASP A 143 -10.75 8.87 -3.54
CA ASP A 143 -9.86 8.33 -4.55
C ASP A 143 -10.11 6.83 -4.79
N ASN A 144 -10.71 6.54 -5.94
CA ASN A 144 -11.01 5.17 -6.38
C ASN A 144 -9.91 4.58 -7.28
N LEU A 145 -8.83 5.31 -7.54
CA LEU A 145 -7.69 4.79 -8.28
C LEU A 145 -6.80 3.96 -7.35
N SER A 146 -5.82 3.27 -7.92
CA SER A 146 -4.92 2.39 -7.19
C SER A 146 -3.51 2.47 -7.78
N GLY A 147 -2.50 2.08 -6.99
CA GLY A 147 -1.09 2.12 -7.40
C GLY A 147 -0.41 3.48 -7.22
N HIS A 148 -0.87 4.27 -6.25
CA HIS A 148 -0.24 5.50 -5.80
C HIS A 148 -0.56 5.73 -4.31
N VAL A 149 0.19 6.62 -3.66
CA VAL A 149 0.09 6.92 -2.21
C VAL A 149 -0.52 8.29 -1.94
N GLY A 150 -1.19 8.85 -2.94
CA GLY A 150 -2.03 10.03 -2.82
C GLY A 150 -1.24 11.35 -2.82
N SER A 151 -1.86 12.39 -2.29
CA SER A 151 -1.31 13.76 -2.28
C SER A 151 -0.46 14.00 -1.01
N PRO A 152 0.44 14.99 -1.04
CA PRO A 152 1.22 15.40 0.13
C PRO A 152 0.33 15.71 1.35
N ASN A 153 0.81 15.33 2.53
CA ASN A 153 0.26 15.80 3.79
C ASN A 153 0.37 17.34 3.85
N PRO A 154 -0.69 18.07 4.22
CA PRO A 154 -0.65 19.54 4.35
C PRO A 154 0.45 20.07 5.29
N ALA A 155 0.97 19.23 6.17
CA ALA A 155 2.06 19.57 7.09
C ALA A 155 3.47 19.38 6.50
N CYS A 156 3.61 19.08 5.20
CA CYS A 156 4.92 18.91 4.58
C CYS A 156 5.00 19.38 3.14
N GLU A 157 6.23 19.65 2.71
CA GLU A 157 6.64 19.90 1.33
C GLU A 157 7.36 18.66 0.80
N ILE A 158 7.17 18.36 -0.49
CA ILE A 158 7.81 17.24 -1.17
C ILE A 158 8.45 17.74 -2.46
N LYS A 159 9.72 17.37 -2.69
CA LYS A 159 10.41 17.54 -3.98
C LYS A 159 10.94 16.20 -4.47
N LEU A 160 11.15 16.08 -5.78
CA LEU A 160 11.91 14.99 -6.38
C LEU A 160 13.31 15.51 -6.70
N VAL A 161 14.34 14.84 -6.22
CA VAL A 161 15.75 15.14 -6.50
C VAL A 161 16.27 14.11 -7.50
N ASP A 162 17.00 14.57 -8.51
CA ASP A 162 17.58 13.69 -9.53
C ASP A 162 18.48 12.64 -8.88
N VAL A 163 18.46 11.44 -9.44
CA VAL A 163 19.35 10.33 -9.06
C VAL A 163 20.03 9.81 -10.33
N PRO A 164 21.04 10.54 -10.85
CA PRO A 164 21.69 10.21 -12.12
C PRO A 164 22.27 8.80 -12.14
N GLU A 165 22.77 8.31 -11.00
CA GLU A 165 23.32 6.97 -10.84
C GLU A 165 22.28 5.85 -11.05
N MET A 166 20.98 6.17 -11.02
CA MET A 166 19.86 5.26 -11.27
C MET A 166 19.04 5.66 -12.51
N ASN A 167 19.47 6.68 -13.27
CA ASN A 167 18.75 7.18 -14.46
C ASN A 167 17.30 7.63 -14.14
N TYR A 168 17.14 8.35 -13.02
CA TYR A 168 15.90 9.02 -12.62
C TYR A 168 16.12 10.53 -12.57
N PHE A 169 15.31 11.29 -13.29
CA PHE A 169 15.41 12.74 -13.39
C PHE A 169 14.06 13.42 -13.17
N SER A 170 14.09 14.55 -12.49
CA SER A 170 12.92 15.36 -12.14
C SER A 170 12.24 16.00 -13.35
N ASP A 171 12.87 15.97 -14.52
CA ASP A 171 12.30 16.40 -15.81
C ASP A 171 11.89 15.22 -16.73
N ASP A 172 12.02 13.98 -16.26
CA ASP A 172 11.64 12.77 -17.00
C ASP A 172 10.21 12.85 -17.54
N GLN A 173 10.00 12.28 -18.73
CA GLN A 173 8.70 12.18 -19.39
C GLN A 173 8.26 10.71 -19.52
N PRO A 174 6.96 10.40 -19.39
CA PRO A 174 5.82 11.33 -19.22
C PRO A 174 5.61 11.83 -17.78
N TYR A 175 6.38 11.33 -16.81
CA TYR A 175 6.23 11.66 -15.40
C TYR A 175 7.60 11.96 -14.78
N PRO A 176 7.76 13.11 -14.07
CA PRO A 176 8.93 13.42 -13.26
C PRO A 176 9.27 12.30 -12.28
N ARG A 177 10.55 11.94 -12.16
CA ARG A 177 11.03 10.88 -11.25
C ARG A 177 12.20 11.38 -10.40
N GLY A 178 12.44 10.77 -9.25
CA GLY A 178 13.60 11.11 -8.44
C GLY A 178 13.47 10.63 -7.00
N GLU A 179 14.50 10.88 -6.20
CA GLU A 179 14.44 10.68 -4.76
C GLU A 179 13.40 11.62 -4.15
N ILE A 180 12.50 11.06 -3.36
CA ILE A 180 11.52 11.81 -2.59
C ILE A 180 12.28 12.49 -1.45
N CYS A 181 12.27 13.82 -1.43
CA CYS A 181 12.80 14.59 -0.32
C CYS A 181 11.65 15.35 0.35
N VAL A 182 11.63 15.34 1.68
CA VAL A 182 10.53 15.87 2.47
C VAL A 182 11.03 16.92 3.46
N ARG A 183 10.28 18.02 3.60
CA ARG A 183 10.53 19.05 4.60
C ARG A 183 9.25 19.41 5.33
N GLY A 184 9.35 19.72 6.61
CA GLY A 184 8.23 20.23 7.40
C GLY A 184 8.27 19.77 8.86
N PRO A 185 7.31 20.22 9.69
CA PRO A 185 7.21 19.87 11.11
C PRO A 185 7.03 18.37 11.39
N ILE A 186 6.78 17.55 10.36
CA ILE A 186 6.66 16.10 10.50
C ILE A 186 8.02 15.40 10.59
N VAL A 187 9.09 16.03 10.10
CA VAL A 187 10.45 15.47 10.09
C VAL A 187 10.99 15.44 11.53
N PHE A 188 11.55 14.29 11.93
CA PHE A 188 12.17 14.09 13.23
C PHE A 188 13.37 15.04 13.45
N GLN A 189 13.85 15.13 14.69
CA GLN A 189 15.02 15.97 15.01
C GLN A 189 16.37 15.30 14.68
N GLY A 190 16.35 14.03 14.32
CA GLY A 190 17.54 13.22 14.08
C GLY A 190 17.57 11.93 14.89
N TYR A 191 18.58 11.12 14.62
CA TYR A 191 18.83 9.87 15.33
C TYR A 191 19.48 10.13 16.69
N TYR A 192 19.02 9.40 17.71
CA TYR A 192 19.49 9.59 19.08
C TYR A 192 21.00 9.26 19.20
N LYS A 193 21.79 10.26 19.62
CA LYS A 193 23.25 10.18 19.76
C LYS A 193 24.01 9.82 18.48
N ASP A 194 23.41 10.06 17.31
CA ASP A 194 24.05 9.79 16.03
C ASP A 194 23.89 10.99 15.08
N GLU A 195 24.72 12.00 15.31
CA GLU A 195 24.73 13.20 14.48
C GLU A 195 25.25 12.93 13.07
N VAL A 196 26.09 11.91 12.88
CA VAL A 196 26.66 11.56 11.58
C VAL A 196 25.54 11.04 10.69
N GLN A 197 24.82 10.00 11.11
CA GLN A 197 23.68 9.49 10.34
C GLN A 197 22.56 10.53 10.21
N THR A 198 22.40 11.43 11.17
CA THR A 198 21.41 12.51 11.08
C THR A 198 21.75 13.47 9.93
N ARG A 199 23.01 13.91 9.83
CA ARG A 199 23.48 14.79 8.74
C ARG A 199 23.55 14.08 7.39
N GLU A 200 23.62 12.75 7.36
CA GLU A 200 23.53 11.98 6.11
C GLU A 200 22.13 11.98 5.50
N VAL A 201 21.07 12.08 6.32
CA VAL A 201 19.68 12.02 5.82
C VAL A 201 18.98 13.37 5.83
N ILE A 202 19.39 14.33 6.66
CA ILE A 202 18.85 15.71 6.64
C ILE A 202 19.90 16.66 6.09
N ASP A 203 19.59 17.33 4.99
CA ASP A 203 20.47 18.32 4.36
C ASP A 203 20.48 19.67 5.10
N GLU A 204 21.41 20.56 4.72
CA GLU A 204 21.54 21.90 5.31
C GLU A 204 20.29 22.78 5.12
N SER A 205 19.46 22.45 4.13
CA SER A 205 18.18 23.11 3.84
C SER A 205 16.99 22.45 4.54
N SER A 206 17.25 21.54 5.50
CA SER A 206 16.27 20.79 6.28
C SER A 206 15.39 19.83 5.47
N TRP A 207 15.86 19.37 4.30
CA TRP A 207 15.21 18.29 3.57
C TRP A 207 15.69 16.95 4.09
N LEU A 208 14.74 16.10 4.45
CA LEU A 208 14.97 14.69 4.68
C LEU A 208 15.01 13.95 3.33
N HIS A 209 16.15 13.33 3.03
CA HIS A 209 16.35 12.38 1.95
C HIS A 209 15.79 11.01 2.38
N THR A 210 14.66 10.59 1.79
CA THR A 210 13.98 9.36 2.25
C THR A 210 14.67 8.09 1.77
N GLY A 211 15.54 8.19 0.75
CA GLY A 211 16.08 7.04 0.05
C GLY A 211 15.06 6.27 -0.80
N ASP A 212 13.84 6.79 -0.96
CA ASP A 212 12.78 6.20 -1.78
C ASP A 212 12.63 6.98 -3.10
N ILE A 213 12.44 6.28 -4.21
CA ILE A 213 12.22 6.89 -5.52
C ILE A 213 10.72 7.01 -5.77
N GLY A 214 10.31 8.23 -6.12
CA GLY A 214 8.93 8.57 -6.45
C GLY A 214 8.78 9.05 -7.89
N LEU A 215 7.53 9.08 -8.33
CA LEU A 215 7.11 9.85 -9.49
C LEU A 215 5.81 10.60 -9.23
N TRP A 216 5.62 11.71 -9.93
CA TRP A 216 4.37 12.48 -9.89
C TRP A 216 3.43 12.03 -11.00
N LEU A 217 2.27 11.49 -10.59
CA LEU A 217 1.15 11.24 -11.49
C LEU A 217 0.31 12.51 -11.68
N PRO A 218 -0.48 12.60 -12.77
CA PRO A 218 -1.43 13.68 -12.98
C PRO A 218 -2.38 13.85 -11.78
N GLY A 219 -2.63 15.10 -11.41
CA GLY A 219 -3.45 15.46 -10.25
C GLY A 219 -2.68 15.51 -8.92
N GLY A 220 -1.35 15.60 -8.93
CA GLY A 220 -0.54 15.79 -7.72
C GLY A 220 -0.45 14.55 -6.84
N ARG A 221 -0.52 13.36 -7.44
CA ARG A 221 -0.47 12.08 -6.72
C ARG A 221 0.92 11.48 -6.79
N LEU A 222 1.48 11.18 -5.63
CA LEU A 222 2.79 10.55 -5.50
C LEU A 222 2.66 9.05 -5.70
N LYS A 223 3.58 8.46 -6.48
CA LYS A 223 3.72 7.01 -6.61
C LYS A 223 5.14 6.60 -6.28
N ILE A 224 5.28 5.68 -5.32
CA ILE A 224 6.56 5.07 -4.99
C ILE A 224 6.88 4.01 -6.06
N ILE A 225 8.09 4.06 -6.63
CA ILE A 225 8.49 3.18 -7.72
C ILE A 225 9.74 2.36 -7.40
N ASP A 226 10.57 2.80 -6.46
CA ASP A 226 11.83 2.14 -6.13
C ASP A 226 12.37 2.56 -4.76
N ARG A 227 13.47 1.92 -4.32
CA ARG A 227 14.29 2.37 -3.20
C ARG A 227 15.76 2.45 -3.60
N LYS A 228 16.41 3.58 -3.33
CA LYS A 228 17.80 3.87 -3.68
C LYS A 228 18.78 2.78 -3.19
N LYS A 229 18.56 2.24 -2.00
CA LYS A 229 19.43 1.21 -1.38
C LYS A 229 19.10 -0.23 -1.77
N ASN A 230 17.95 -0.51 -2.40
CA ASN A 230 17.53 -1.87 -2.73
C ASN A 230 17.74 -2.25 -4.19
N ILE A 231 18.51 -1.48 -4.99
CA ILE A 231 18.74 -1.78 -6.41
C ILE A 231 20.05 -2.52 -6.64
N PHE A 232 20.08 -3.41 -7.62
CA PHE A 232 21.34 -3.90 -8.17
C PHE A 232 21.42 -3.64 -9.67
N LYS A 233 22.62 -3.26 -10.11
CA LYS A 233 22.98 -3.08 -11.51
C LYS A 233 23.46 -4.42 -12.08
N LEU A 234 22.82 -4.87 -13.15
CA LEU A 234 23.26 -6.03 -13.91
C LEU A 234 24.55 -5.70 -14.68
N ALA A 235 25.29 -6.73 -15.07
CA ALA A 235 26.55 -6.58 -15.82
C ALA A 235 26.36 -5.79 -17.13
N GLN A 236 25.16 -5.83 -17.69
CA GLN A 236 24.75 -5.16 -18.93
C GLN A 236 24.34 -3.68 -18.70
N GLY A 237 24.42 -3.19 -17.46
CA GLY A 237 24.10 -1.80 -17.11
C GLY A 237 22.63 -1.53 -16.79
N GLU A 238 21.76 -2.55 -16.88
CA GLU A 238 20.35 -2.46 -16.51
C GLU A 238 20.18 -2.43 -14.98
N TYR A 239 19.25 -1.61 -14.51
CA TYR A 239 18.96 -1.44 -13.08
C TYR A 239 17.68 -2.19 -12.72
N ILE A 240 17.74 -3.02 -11.67
CA ILE A 240 16.63 -3.90 -11.27
C ILE A 240 16.17 -3.59 -9.85
N ALA A 241 14.92 -3.17 -9.71
CA ALA A 241 14.20 -3.04 -8.44
C ALA A 241 13.64 -4.42 -8.01
N PRO A 242 14.22 -5.08 -6.99
CA PRO A 242 13.84 -6.43 -6.57
C PRO A 242 12.40 -6.47 -6.05
N GLU A 243 11.99 -5.49 -5.24
CA GLU A 243 10.63 -5.41 -4.68
C GLU A 243 9.55 -5.39 -5.77
N LYS A 244 9.81 -4.73 -6.91
CA LYS A 244 8.87 -4.70 -8.04
C LYS A 244 8.66 -6.10 -8.61
N ILE A 245 9.73 -6.87 -8.73
CA ILE A 245 9.72 -8.25 -9.23
C ILE A 245 9.05 -9.18 -8.20
N GLU A 246 9.40 -9.03 -6.92
CA GLU A 246 8.79 -9.78 -5.81
C GLU A 246 7.27 -9.58 -5.76
N ASN A 247 6.80 -8.34 -5.92
CA ASN A 247 5.37 -8.02 -5.96
C ASN A 247 4.64 -8.66 -7.16
N VAL A 248 5.32 -8.89 -8.28
CA VAL A 248 4.77 -9.64 -9.42
C VAL A 248 4.68 -11.13 -9.08
N TYR A 249 5.77 -11.72 -8.57
CA TYR A 249 5.81 -13.14 -8.21
C TYR A 249 4.91 -13.51 -7.03
N ALA A 250 4.67 -12.59 -6.09
CA ALA A 250 3.74 -12.77 -4.97
C ALA A 250 2.29 -13.04 -5.43
N LYS A 251 1.96 -12.74 -6.69
CA LYS A 251 0.65 -13.07 -7.29
C LYS A 251 0.58 -14.52 -7.78
N CYS A 252 1.71 -15.21 -7.92
CA CYS A 252 1.74 -16.59 -8.40
C CYS A 252 1.18 -17.53 -7.33
N LYS A 253 0.18 -18.34 -7.71
CA LYS A 253 -0.47 -19.30 -6.79
C LYS A 253 0.47 -20.37 -6.20
N PHE A 254 1.65 -20.55 -6.79
CA PHE A 254 2.65 -21.54 -6.36
C PHE A 254 3.73 -20.94 -5.45
N ILE A 255 3.75 -19.62 -5.28
CA ILE A 255 4.79 -18.90 -4.54
C ILE A 255 4.17 -18.36 -3.25
N SER A 256 4.60 -18.89 -2.10
CA SER A 256 4.16 -18.38 -0.79
C SER A 256 4.95 -17.12 -0.38
N GLN A 257 6.26 -17.13 -0.61
CA GLN A 257 7.18 -16.02 -0.38
C GLN A 257 8.26 -16.08 -1.46
N CYS A 258 8.78 -14.93 -1.87
CA CYS A 258 9.90 -14.85 -2.79
C CYS A 258 10.90 -13.82 -2.29
N PHE A 259 12.15 -14.05 -2.64
CA PHE A 259 13.26 -13.13 -2.40
C PHE A 259 14.04 -13.06 -3.70
N VAL A 260 14.17 -11.87 -4.25
CA VAL A 260 14.91 -11.65 -5.50
C VAL A 260 16.34 -11.27 -5.15
N TYR A 261 17.27 -12.15 -5.52
CA TYR A 261 18.70 -11.93 -5.36
C TYR A 261 19.35 -11.58 -6.70
N GLY A 262 20.19 -10.55 -6.70
CA GLY A 262 21.07 -10.23 -7.81
C GLY A 262 22.45 -9.84 -7.32
N ARG A 263 23.48 -10.33 -8.00
CA ARG A 263 24.86 -9.94 -7.74
C ARG A 263 25.16 -8.66 -8.52
N GLY A 264 25.05 -7.51 -7.84
CA GLY A 264 25.48 -6.25 -8.40
C GLY A 264 26.98 -6.26 -8.70
N ILE A 265 27.38 -5.67 -9.82
CA ILE A 265 28.77 -5.25 -10.01
C ILE A 265 28.83 -3.83 -9.47
N THR A 266 29.49 -3.66 -8.31
CA THR A 266 29.78 -2.35 -7.71
C THR A 266 30.55 -1.46 -8.67
#